data_AF-A0A810MVS6-F1
#
_entry.id   AF-A0A810MVS6-F1
#
_cell.length_a   1.000
_cell.length_b   1.000
_cell.length_c   1.000
_cell.angle_alpha   90.00
_cell.angle_beta   90.00
_cell.angle_gamma   90.00
#
_symmetry.space_group_name_H-M   'P 1'
#
loop_
_entity.id
_entity.type
_entity.pdbx_description
1 polymer ?
#
loop_
_entity_poly.entity_id
_entity_poly.type
_entity_poly.pdbx_seq_one_letter_code
_entity_poly.pdbx_strand_id
1 'polypeptide(L)'
;MLETSPRRYRRAAVSLAAAGALVLTAVVAAPASGFTDSAEGTDVCDSFLGAGDNFAEYCITEEAVNDSAATYAIPGVDEISSSPNIELIANIPKFGGFASEAAYNSDLAFQGNYVIAGNYQGFSVFDVSTPSSPQVVSQVVCPGSQGDPSIFGDLLFLAVDAPRSDDSCSSASGSAAQETSWEGVRIFDISDKANPQYIKSVRTDCGSHTLTLAPDKAGTDVYVYVQSYGPSNGAFYCKPPHDKISIIKVPLDNPTSAAVVATPVLFPGTTGNTSTSGCHDITTYPELDLAAGACMGDGVLMDISDRENPVIISQVRDTNFAFWHSATFNNAGTKVIFTDELGGGSGAICTSSYRTNQGANAIYDIVGSGADRELVFKSYYKIPRLNTTLENCVAHNGSLIPAMGRDIMVQAWYQGGISVIDFTDSANPVEIAYWERGPLSDTRRILGGAWSTYYHNGYIYSNDIQKGFDVLKLDDPRTNNARAVAFDELNVQTQPSYPACTTVITNRVNGGLDVKSGVTCLDGASVNGATKVAPGAGLLIFNSNLNGSITATDAAVVSIVESKVNGSVNAPGATVRDTKVNGSVKI
;
A
#
# COMPACT_ATOMS: atom_id res chain seq x y z
N MET A 1 10.86 -71.45 16.60
CA MET A 1 11.40 -72.24 15.49
C MET A 1 12.56 -71.45 14.89
N LEU A 2 13.77 -71.89 15.25
CA LEU A 2 15.08 -71.78 14.60
C LEU A 2 15.41 -70.49 13.81
N GLU A 3 16.26 -69.59 14.33
CA GLU A 3 17.75 -69.63 14.25
C GLU A 3 18.26 -69.31 12.82
N THR A 4 19.17 -68.38 12.53
CA THR A 4 20.42 -68.02 13.21
C THR A 4 21.02 -66.72 12.60
N SER A 5 21.54 -65.85 13.47
CA SER A 5 22.72 -64.97 13.21
C SER A 5 24.01 -65.84 13.30
N PRO A 6 25.26 -65.42 12.95
CA PRO A 6 25.82 -64.09 13.29
C PRO A 6 27.07 -63.55 12.52
N ARG A 7 27.47 -62.34 12.96
CA ARG A 7 28.83 -61.90 13.38
C ARG A 7 29.77 -61.12 12.44
N ARG A 8 30.03 -59.91 12.93
CA ARG A 8 31.12 -58.95 12.70
C ARG A 8 32.53 -59.54 12.83
N TYR A 9 33.50 -58.94 12.13
CA TYR A 9 34.84 -58.64 12.67
C TYR A 9 35.40 -57.32 12.10
N ARG A 10 35.96 -56.49 13.01
CA ARG A 10 36.84 -55.34 12.75
C ARG A 10 38.30 -55.82 12.75
N ARG A 11 39.18 -55.22 11.94
CA ARG A 11 40.46 -54.58 12.36
C ARG A 11 41.31 -54.04 11.19
N ALA A 12 41.64 -52.75 11.33
CA ALA A 12 42.94 -52.07 11.18
C ALA A 12 43.89 -52.31 9.98
N ALA A 13 44.12 -51.20 9.25
CA ALA A 13 45.37 -50.57 8.81
C ALA A 13 46.59 -51.40 8.33
N VAL A 14 47.12 -51.05 7.16
CA VAL A 14 48.50 -50.53 6.91
C VAL A 14 48.66 -50.19 5.42
N SER A 15 49.36 -49.08 5.15
CA SER A 15 49.72 -48.46 3.87
C SER A 15 50.72 -49.27 3.02
N LEU A 16 50.76 -49.10 1.69
CA LEU A 16 52.00 -48.83 0.90
C LEU A 16 51.73 -48.57 -0.62
N ALA A 17 52.25 -47.43 -1.08
CA ALA A 17 52.97 -47.11 -2.33
C ALA A 17 52.51 -47.53 -3.75
N ALA A 18 52.22 -46.47 -4.55
CA ALA A 18 52.81 -46.09 -5.85
C ALA A 18 52.81 -47.03 -7.09
N ALA A 19 52.17 -46.57 -8.17
CA ALA A 19 52.76 -46.45 -9.53
C ALA A 19 51.83 -45.63 -10.45
N GLY A 20 52.40 -44.70 -11.22
CA GLY A 20 51.67 -43.76 -12.07
C GLY A 20 51.42 -44.21 -13.51
N ALA A 21 50.53 -43.48 -14.20
CA ALA A 21 50.66 -43.11 -15.60
C ALA A 21 49.67 -41.97 -15.92
N LEU A 22 50.23 -40.85 -16.40
CA LEU A 22 49.54 -39.68 -16.94
C LEU A 22 48.76 -40.02 -18.23
N VAL A 23 47.57 -39.44 -18.38
CA VAL A 23 47.09 -38.94 -19.68
C VAL A 23 46.50 -37.54 -19.47
N LEU A 24 47.11 -36.56 -20.14
CA LEU A 24 46.72 -35.15 -20.15
C LEU A 24 45.41 -34.96 -20.92
N THR A 25 44.47 -34.20 -20.35
CA THR A 25 43.61 -33.30 -21.13
C THR A 25 43.59 -31.94 -20.43
N ALA A 26 43.89 -30.89 -21.19
CA ALA A 26 44.11 -29.54 -20.71
C ALA A 26 42.77 -28.87 -20.35
N VAL A 27 42.65 -28.38 -19.13
CA VAL A 27 41.73 -27.30 -18.77
C VAL A 27 42.59 -26.12 -18.39
N VAL A 28 42.47 -25.03 -19.14
CA VAL A 28 43.17 -23.77 -18.91
C VAL A 28 42.60 -23.14 -17.65
N ALA A 29 43.35 -23.17 -16.55
CA ALA A 29 43.10 -22.38 -15.36
C ALA A 29 43.84 -21.04 -15.50
N ALA A 30 43.10 -19.94 -15.55
CA ALA A 30 43.63 -18.60 -15.33
C ALA A 30 43.70 -18.32 -13.81
N PRO A 31 44.64 -17.48 -13.33
CA PRO A 31 45.07 -17.48 -11.95
C PRO A 31 44.04 -16.79 -11.04
N ALA A 32 43.93 -17.32 -9.83
CA ALA A 32 43.43 -16.58 -8.68
C ALA A 32 44.41 -15.42 -8.38
N SER A 33 43.96 -14.19 -8.56
CA SER A 33 44.60 -12.98 -8.04
C SER A 33 43.69 -12.39 -6.96
N GLY A 34 44.24 -12.25 -5.76
CA GLY A 34 43.54 -11.78 -4.57
C GLY A 34 42.96 -10.38 -4.72
N PHE A 35 41.83 -10.17 -4.06
CA PHE A 35 41.28 -8.85 -3.81
C PHE A 35 42.16 -8.15 -2.77
N THR A 36 42.97 -7.21 -3.24
CA THR A 36 43.50 -6.14 -2.41
C THR A 36 42.41 -5.09 -2.20
N ASP A 37 42.23 -4.73 -0.95
CA ASP A 37 41.45 -3.60 -0.46
C ASP A 37 41.94 -2.29 -1.13
N SER A 38 41.08 -1.67 -1.93
CA SER A 38 41.23 -0.30 -2.38
C SER A 38 39.85 0.32 -2.51
N ALA A 39 39.54 1.19 -1.56
CA ALA A 39 38.44 2.13 -1.60
C ALA A 39 38.53 3.00 -2.86
N GLU A 40 37.72 2.68 -3.87
CA GLU A 40 37.33 3.58 -4.96
C GLU A 40 35.90 3.21 -5.34
N GLY A 41 35.00 4.20 -5.29
CA GLY A 41 33.56 4.02 -5.41
C GLY A 41 33.18 3.36 -6.73
N THR A 42 32.59 2.18 -6.65
CA THR A 42 31.83 1.61 -7.75
C THR A 42 30.55 2.40 -7.90
N ASP A 43 30.47 3.09 -9.03
CA ASP A 43 29.40 3.96 -9.46
C ASP A 43 28.03 3.28 -9.33
N VAL A 44 27.11 3.94 -8.62
CA VAL A 44 25.76 3.44 -8.33
C VAL A 44 24.97 3.24 -9.64
N CYS A 45 25.44 3.83 -10.75
CA CYS A 45 24.79 3.82 -12.05
C CYS A 45 24.81 2.40 -12.75
N ASP A 46 25.72 1.46 -12.41
CA ASP A 46 25.81 0.14 -13.10
C ASP A 46 24.75 -0.89 -12.67
N SER A 47 24.15 -0.76 -11.48
CA SER A 47 23.13 -1.71 -10.99
C SER A 47 21.73 -1.49 -11.59
N PHE A 48 21.50 -0.38 -12.30
CA PHE A 48 20.17 -0.01 -12.82
C PHE A 48 19.82 -0.64 -14.18
N LEU A 49 20.80 -1.19 -14.91
CA LEU A 49 20.57 -1.75 -16.25
C LEU A 49 19.82 -3.10 -16.27
N GLY A 50 19.63 -3.75 -15.11
CA GLY A 50 18.96 -5.04 -14.99
C GLY A 50 17.45 -4.98 -14.76
N ALA A 51 16.91 -3.82 -14.37
CA ALA A 51 15.50 -3.64 -14.00
C ALA A 51 14.62 -3.05 -15.13
N GLY A 52 15.21 -2.68 -16.27
CA GLY A 52 14.47 -2.12 -17.41
C GLY A 52 14.27 -0.60 -17.38
N ASP A 53 14.85 0.10 -16.39
CA ASP A 53 14.67 1.54 -16.22
C ASP A 53 15.87 2.34 -16.77
N ASN A 54 15.65 3.10 -17.84
CA ASN A 54 16.69 3.88 -18.53
C ASN A 54 16.97 5.24 -17.85
N PHE A 55 17.34 5.26 -16.57
CA PHE A 55 17.61 6.50 -15.82
C PHE A 55 19.11 6.80 -15.62
N ALA A 56 19.91 6.64 -16.68
CA ALA A 56 21.31 7.05 -16.68
C ALA A 56 21.53 8.58 -16.60
N GLU A 57 20.49 9.39 -16.74
CA GLU A 57 20.60 10.86 -16.84
C GLU A 57 20.52 11.62 -15.50
N TYR A 58 20.24 10.94 -14.38
CA TYR A 58 20.04 11.57 -13.07
C TYR A 58 21.18 11.37 -12.06
N CYS A 59 22.38 10.98 -12.50
CA CYS A 59 23.56 10.90 -11.64
C CYS A 59 24.06 12.36 -11.31
N ILE A 60 23.63 12.93 -10.18
CA ILE A 60 24.01 14.30 -9.73
C ILE A 60 25.27 14.26 -8.85
N THR A 61 26.21 15.18 -9.13
CA THR A 61 27.46 15.38 -8.38
C THR A 61 27.24 15.91 -6.96
N GLU A 62 28.04 15.41 -6.02
CA GLU A 62 28.03 15.74 -4.59
C GLU A 62 27.99 17.24 -4.27
N GLU A 63 26.92 17.70 -3.61
CA GLU A 63 27.00 18.84 -2.69
C GLU A 63 25.90 18.81 -1.62
N ALA A 64 26.32 19.16 -0.39
CA ALA A 64 25.59 19.31 0.89
C ALA A 64 25.02 18.03 1.54
N VAL A 65 25.90 17.34 2.27
CA VAL A 65 25.60 16.35 3.31
C VAL A 65 24.68 16.95 4.37
N ASN A 66 23.66 16.20 4.77
CA ASN A 66 22.68 16.62 5.76
C ASN A 66 23.30 16.74 7.18
N ASP A 67 23.22 17.91 7.80
CA ASP A 67 23.80 18.23 9.13
C ASP A 67 22.79 18.10 10.28
N SER A 68 21.72 17.31 10.11
CA SER A 68 20.68 17.14 11.13
C SER A 68 20.28 15.68 11.38
N ALA A 69 21.21 14.73 11.22
CA ALA A 69 21.06 13.43 11.85
C ALA A 69 21.35 13.59 13.35
N ALA A 70 20.32 13.87 14.15
CA ALA A 70 20.38 13.49 15.57
C ALA A 70 20.82 12.03 15.63
N THR A 71 21.67 11.66 16.58
CA THR A 71 22.39 10.37 16.68
C THR A 71 21.44 9.17 16.72
N TYR A 72 20.81 8.85 15.59
CA TYR A 72 19.92 7.72 15.42
C TYR A 72 20.82 6.49 15.29
N ALA A 73 20.77 5.63 16.29
CA ALA A 73 21.45 4.35 16.23
C ALA A 73 20.66 3.46 15.28
N ILE A 74 21.27 3.10 14.15
CA ILE A 74 20.73 2.08 13.25
C ILE A 74 20.53 0.80 14.07
N PRO A 75 19.32 0.21 14.09
CA PRO A 75 19.07 -1.01 14.84
C PRO A 75 19.91 -2.18 14.31
N GLY A 76 20.21 -3.17 15.16
CA GLY A 76 20.81 -4.43 14.74
C GLY A 76 19.89 -5.25 13.83
N VAL A 77 20.41 -6.36 13.27
CA VAL A 77 19.62 -7.27 12.42
C VAL A 77 18.36 -7.71 13.14
N ASP A 78 17.21 -7.49 12.50
CA ASP A 78 15.86 -7.74 13.03
C ASP A 78 15.47 -7.02 14.33
N GLU A 79 16.32 -6.13 14.86
CA GLU A 79 16.03 -5.35 16.07
C GLU A 79 14.90 -4.37 15.81
N ILE A 80 13.90 -4.35 16.69
CA ILE A 80 12.75 -3.44 16.57
C ILE A 80 13.12 -2.11 17.22
N SER A 81 12.90 -1.01 16.50
CA SER A 81 12.94 0.35 17.02
C SER A 81 11.59 1.02 16.75
N SER A 82 10.98 1.62 17.76
CA SER A 82 9.69 2.29 17.59
C SER A 82 9.52 3.45 18.57
N SER A 83 8.61 4.36 18.23
CA SER A 83 8.11 5.34 19.19
C SER A 83 7.23 4.66 20.26
N PRO A 84 7.11 5.21 21.48
CA PRO A 84 6.41 4.55 22.58
C PRO A 84 4.90 4.31 22.38
N ASN A 85 4.31 4.98 21.40
CA ASN A 85 2.88 4.97 21.08
C ASN A 85 2.49 3.98 19.98
N ILE A 86 3.42 3.21 19.41
CA ILE A 86 3.12 2.19 18.40
C ILE A 86 3.85 0.88 18.70
N GLU A 87 3.12 -0.23 18.61
CA GLU A 87 3.62 -1.57 18.90
C GLU A 87 3.13 -2.59 17.88
N LEU A 88 3.99 -3.56 17.54
CA LEU A 88 3.62 -4.76 16.79
C LEU A 88 2.89 -5.72 17.74
N ILE A 89 1.64 -6.06 17.43
CA ILE A 89 0.80 -6.93 18.28
C ILE A 89 0.63 -8.34 17.72
N ALA A 90 0.81 -8.52 16.41
CA ALA A 90 0.82 -9.81 15.76
C ALA A 90 1.69 -9.77 14.49
N ASN A 91 2.34 -10.88 14.19
CA ASN A 91 3.03 -11.14 12.92
C ASN A 91 2.69 -12.55 12.47
N ILE A 92 2.32 -12.71 11.20
CA ILE A 92 2.16 -14.01 10.54
C ILE A 92 3.23 -14.11 9.45
N PRO A 93 4.30 -14.90 9.66
CA PRO A 93 5.32 -15.11 8.65
C PRO A 93 4.76 -15.67 7.35
N LYS A 94 5.43 -15.40 6.22
CA LYS A 94 5.09 -16.06 4.95
C LYS A 94 5.06 -17.58 5.12
N PHE A 95 4.05 -18.21 4.53
CA PHE A 95 3.78 -19.64 4.68
C PHE A 95 3.32 -20.26 3.36
N GLY A 96 3.28 -21.60 3.31
CA GLY A 96 2.75 -22.34 2.17
C GLY A 96 3.44 -21.98 0.85
N GLY A 97 2.65 -21.69 -0.19
CA GLY A 97 3.14 -21.32 -1.52
C GLY A 97 3.95 -20.02 -1.56
N PHE A 98 3.90 -19.22 -0.49
CA PHE A 98 4.55 -17.90 -0.43
C PHE A 98 5.81 -17.90 0.44
N ALA A 99 6.22 -19.06 0.97
CA ALA A 99 7.34 -19.15 1.91
C ALA A 99 8.72 -18.78 1.31
N SER A 100 8.86 -18.79 -0.01
CA SER A 100 10.15 -18.48 -0.66
C SER A 100 10.51 -16.99 -0.59
N GLU A 101 11.82 -16.69 -0.57
CA GLU A 101 12.31 -15.30 -0.59
C GLU A 101 11.83 -14.53 -1.82
N ALA A 102 11.68 -15.20 -2.97
CA ALA A 102 11.22 -14.62 -4.24
C ALA A 102 9.69 -14.45 -4.35
N ALA A 103 8.92 -14.94 -3.38
CA ALA A 103 7.48 -14.72 -3.29
C ALA A 103 7.25 -13.45 -2.45
N TYR A 104 7.48 -12.29 -3.07
CA TYR A 104 7.32 -10.99 -2.42
C TYR A 104 5.85 -10.73 -2.10
N ASN A 105 5.58 -10.32 -0.86
CA ASN A 105 4.28 -9.77 -0.49
C ASN A 105 4.10 -8.40 -1.14
N SER A 106 2.84 -8.05 -1.41
CA SER A 106 2.47 -6.84 -2.13
C SER A 106 1.26 -6.16 -1.48
N ASP A 107 0.39 -5.48 -2.22
CA ASP A 107 -0.62 -4.62 -1.62
C ASP A 107 -1.74 -5.36 -0.82
N LEU A 108 -2.58 -4.60 -0.11
CA LEU A 108 -3.65 -5.07 0.77
C LEU A 108 -5.01 -4.49 0.36
N ALA A 109 -6.07 -5.29 0.54
CA ALA A 109 -7.46 -4.84 0.47
C ALA A 109 -8.26 -5.36 1.68
N PHE A 110 -9.32 -4.67 2.08
CA PHE A 110 -10.07 -4.96 3.32
C PHE A 110 -11.56 -5.08 3.11
N GLN A 111 -12.18 -6.10 3.71
CA GLN A 111 -13.64 -6.23 3.79
C GLN A 111 -14.07 -6.63 5.20
N GLY A 112 -14.67 -5.70 5.94
CA GLY A 112 -15.09 -5.87 7.33
C GLY A 112 -13.92 -6.28 8.20
N ASN A 113 -13.92 -7.53 8.68
CA ASN A 113 -12.84 -8.10 9.49
C ASN A 113 -11.86 -8.95 8.67
N TYR A 114 -11.90 -8.89 7.34
CA TYR A 114 -11.00 -9.66 6.49
C TYR A 114 -9.99 -8.76 5.82
N VAL A 115 -8.75 -9.24 5.74
CA VAL A 115 -7.67 -8.63 4.97
C VAL A 115 -7.24 -9.59 3.87
N ILE A 116 -7.25 -9.10 2.64
CA ILE A 116 -6.69 -9.77 1.48
C ILE A 116 -5.28 -9.23 1.33
N ALA A 117 -4.29 -10.10 1.43
CA ALA A 117 -2.88 -9.74 1.28
C ALA A 117 -2.31 -10.32 -0.01
N GLY A 118 -1.89 -9.42 -0.89
CA GLY A 118 -1.25 -9.74 -2.16
C GLY A 118 0.13 -10.35 -1.99
N ASN A 119 0.52 -11.15 -2.98
CA ASN A 119 1.84 -11.71 -3.14
C ASN A 119 2.11 -11.96 -4.63
N TYR A 120 3.37 -11.95 -5.04
CA TYR A 120 3.76 -12.24 -6.42
C TYR A 120 3.32 -13.63 -6.91
N GLN A 121 3.02 -14.54 -5.97
CA GLN A 121 2.52 -15.88 -6.21
C GLN A 121 1.00 -16.04 -5.99
N GLY A 122 0.24 -14.98 -5.69
CA GLY A 122 -1.22 -15.03 -5.49
C GLY A 122 -1.70 -14.12 -4.35
N PHE A 123 -2.60 -14.61 -3.48
CA PHE A 123 -3.01 -13.86 -2.30
C PHE A 123 -3.40 -14.77 -1.13
N SER A 124 -3.37 -14.23 0.09
CA SER A 124 -3.91 -14.86 1.30
C SER A 124 -5.08 -14.06 1.82
N VAL A 125 -6.06 -14.73 2.43
CA VAL A 125 -7.15 -14.08 3.16
C VAL A 125 -6.97 -14.32 4.65
N PHE A 126 -6.96 -13.25 5.44
CA PHE A 126 -6.85 -13.29 6.89
C PHE A 126 -8.14 -12.79 7.54
N ASP A 127 -8.59 -13.44 8.60
CA ASP A 127 -9.60 -12.93 9.54
C ASP A 127 -8.88 -12.20 10.68
N VAL A 128 -9.13 -10.90 10.79
CA VAL A 128 -8.58 -9.99 11.80
C VAL A 128 -9.64 -9.56 12.82
N SER A 129 -10.74 -10.29 12.98
CA SER A 129 -11.74 -10.05 14.03
C SER A 129 -11.14 -10.03 15.44
N THR A 130 -10.03 -10.75 15.64
CA THR A 130 -9.13 -10.61 16.79
C THR A 130 -7.75 -10.15 16.30
N PRO A 131 -7.47 -8.84 16.26
CA PRO A 131 -6.24 -8.28 15.66
C PRO A 131 -4.93 -8.77 16.31
N SER A 132 -4.97 -9.14 17.58
CA SER A 132 -3.81 -9.71 18.30
C SER A 132 -3.56 -11.19 18.00
N SER A 133 -4.45 -11.84 17.25
CA SER A 133 -4.33 -13.25 16.85
C SER A 133 -5.05 -13.50 15.52
N PRO A 134 -4.60 -12.88 14.40
CA PRO A 134 -5.27 -13.07 13.11
C PRO A 134 -5.24 -14.53 12.67
N GLN A 135 -6.26 -14.96 11.94
CA GLN A 135 -6.39 -16.34 11.45
C GLN A 135 -6.25 -16.38 9.94
N VAL A 136 -5.48 -17.35 9.43
CA VAL A 136 -5.43 -17.64 7.99
C VAL A 136 -6.75 -18.32 7.60
N VAL A 137 -7.47 -17.74 6.65
CA VAL A 137 -8.74 -18.27 6.13
C VAL A 137 -8.46 -19.12 4.89
N SER A 138 -7.70 -18.57 3.94
CA SER A 138 -7.31 -19.27 2.71
C SER A 138 -6.00 -18.71 2.15
N GLN A 139 -5.35 -19.50 1.31
CA GLN A 139 -4.21 -19.06 0.48
C GLN A 139 -4.45 -19.56 -0.94
N VAL A 140 -4.51 -18.63 -1.89
CA VAL A 140 -4.71 -18.90 -3.32
C VAL A 140 -3.37 -18.72 -4.02
N VAL A 141 -2.79 -19.83 -4.49
CA VAL A 141 -1.55 -19.80 -5.28
C VAL A 141 -1.92 -19.59 -6.75
N CYS A 142 -1.65 -18.40 -7.27
CA CYS A 142 -1.94 -17.99 -8.62
C CYS A 142 -0.84 -17.05 -9.15
N PRO A 143 0.30 -17.59 -9.61
CA PRO A 143 1.48 -16.79 -9.96
C PRO A 143 1.23 -15.76 -11.04
N GLY A 144 1.77 -14.55 -10.83
CA GLY A 144 1.58 -13.44 -11.75
C GLY A 144 2.61 -12.30 -11.64
N SER A 145 3.45 -12.29 -10.59
CA SER A 145 4.20 -11.09 -10.17
C SER A 145 3.28 -9.95 -9.74
N GLN A 146 3.81 -8.99 -8.99
CA GLN A 146 3.11 -7.85 -8.41
C GLN A 146 1.96 -8.29 -7.48
N GLY A 147 0.82 -8.73 -8.02
CA GLY A 147 -0.21 -9.43 -7.25
C GLY A 147 -1.01 -8.52 -6.34
N ASP A 148 -1.11 -7.24 -6.69
CA ASP A 148 -1.87 -6.26 -5.93
C ASP A 148 -3.38 -6.55 -6.04
N PRO A 149 -4.08 -6.68 -4.90
CA PRO A 149 -5.51 -6.91 -4.88
C PRO A 149 -6.30 -5.61 -4.81
N SER A 150 -7.46 -5.57 -5.46
CA SER A 150 -8.57 -4.69 -5.07
C SER A 150 -9.86 -5.51 -4.99
N ILE A 151 -10.83 -5.06 -4.21
CA ILE A 151 -12.12 -5.73 -4.04
C ILE A 151 -13.30 -4.80 -4.25
N PHE A 152 -14.42 -5.35 -4.68
CA PHE A 152 -15.70 -4.64 -4.73
C PHE A 152 -16.84 -5.62 -4.47
N GLY A 153 -17.44 -5.56 -3.29
CA GLY A 153 -18.39 -6.58 -2.86
C GLY A 153 -17.76 -7.97 -2.88
N ASP A 154 -18.38 -8.92 -3.57
CA ASP A 154 -17.87 -10.29 -3.65
C ASP A 154 -16.80 -10.48 -4.74
N LEU A 155 -16.33 -9.43 -5.40
CA LEU A 155 -15.31 -9.53 -6.45
C LEU A 155 -13.94 -9.12 -5.93
N LEU A 156 -12.91 -9.88 -6.31
CA LEU A 156 -11.50 -9.54 -6.15
C LEU A 156 -10.83 -9.46 -7.51
N PHE A 157 -10.07 -8.39 -7.72
CA PHE A 157 -9.25 -8.12 -8.89
C PHE A 157 -7.79 -8.27 -8.49
N LEU A 158 -7.06 -9.12 -9.21
CA LEU A 158 -5.64 -9.41 -8.94
C LEU A 158 -4.80 -9.01 -10.14
N ALA A 159 -3.83 -8.13 -9.90
CA ALA A 159 -2.87 -7.69 -10.90
C ALA A 159 -1.92 -8.83 -11.33
N VAL A 160 -1.58 -8.88 -12.61
CA VAL A 160 -0.59 -9.79 -13.19
C VAL A 160 0.37 -8.98 -14.04
N ASP A 161 1.58 -8.81 -13.53
CA ASP A 161 2.65 -7.98 -14.10
C ASP A 161 3.84 -8.80 -14.60
N ALA A 162 3.56 -10.02 -15.08
CA ALA A 162 4.54 -10.82 -15.75
C ALA A 162 3.87 -11.75 -16.76
N PRO A 163 4.43 -11.87 -17.98
CA PRO A 163 3.89 -12.76 -19.00
C PRO A 163 3.81 -14.20 -18.48
N ARG A 164 2.65 -14.82 -18.68
CA ARG A 164 2.35 -16.22 -18.34
C ARG A 164 2.15 -17.04 -19.60
N SER A 165 2.29 -18.37 -19.50
CA SER A 165 2.01 -19.29 -20.62
C SER A 165 0.55 -19.28 -21.07
N ASP A 166 -0.35 -19.01 -20.13
CA ASP A 166 -1.80 -18.98 -20.26
C ASP A 166 -2.38 -18.22 -19.06
N ASP A 167 -3.70 -18.04 -19.01
CA ASP A 167 -4.38 -17.26 -17.97
C ASP A 167 -4.64 -18.02 -16.66
N SER A 168 -4.37 -19.33 -16.60
CA SER A 168 -4.62 -20.16 -15.44
C SER A 168 -3.65 -19.91 -14.28
N CYS A 169 -4.07 -20.27 -13.07
CA CYS A 169 -3.19 -20.27 -11.89
C CYS A 169 -2.11 -21.38 -11.93
N SER A 170 -2.21 -22.32 -12.86
CA SER A 170 -1.19 -23.35 -13.12
C SER A 170 -0.19 -22.96 -14.22
N SER A 171 -0.31 -21.75 -14.77
CA SER A 171 0.55 -21.25 -15.84
C SER A 171 2.03 -21.28 -15.45
N ALA A 172 2.89 -21.52 -16.43
CA ALA A 172 4.33 -21.32 -16.32
C ALA A 172 4.71 -19.87 -16.69
N SER A 173 5.96 -19.49 -16.46
CA SER A 173 6.48 -18.21 -16.94
C SER A 173 6.44 -18.16 -18.47
N GLY A 174 5.96 -17.04 -19.01
CA GLY A 174 5.88 -16.75 -20.44
C GLY A 174 6.89 -15.68 -20.86
N SER A 175 6.63 -15.06 -22.01
CA SER A 175 7.44 -13.94 -22.53
C SER A 175 6.58 -12.98 -23.32
N ALA A 176 6.76 -11.68 -23.10
CA ALA A 176 6.04 -10.65 -23.87
C ALA A 176 6.37 -10.69 -25.38
N ALA A 177 7.46 -11.34 -25.79
CA ALA A 177 7.81 -11.57 -27.19
C ALA A 177 6.97 -12.67 -27.86
N GLN A 178 6.22 -13.47 -27.08
CA GLN A 178 5.33 -14.52 -27.57
C GLN A 178 3.89 -14.03 -27.58
N GLU A 179 3.25 -14.04 -28.75
CA GLU A 179 1.84 -13.65 -28.91
C GLU A 179 0.89 -14.41 -27.98
N THR A 180 1.20 -15.69 -27.73
CA THR A 180 0.40 -16.61 -26.92
C THR A 180 0.52 -16.36 -25.42
N SER A 181 1.51 -15.59 -24.97
CA SER A 181 1.61 -15.26 -23.55
C SER A 181 0.46 -14.36 -23.09
N TRP A 182 0.09 -14.52 -21.83
CA TRP A 182 -1.02 -13.81 -21.20
C TRP A 182 -0.55 -13.05 -19.97
N GLU A 183 -1.08 -11.83 -19.81
CA GLU A 183 -0.97 -11.01 -18.61
C GLU A 183 -2.14 -10.00 -18.60
N GLY A 184 -2.44 -9.42 -17.43
CA GLY A 184 -3.56 -8.50 -17.26
C GLY A 184 -4.16 -8.62 -15.87
N VAL A 185 -5.49 -8.80 -15.79
CA VAL A 185 -6.22 -8.86 -14.52
C VAL A 185 -6.95 -10.19 -14.39
N ARG A 186 -6.82 -10.84 -13.23
CA ARG A 186 -7.64 -12.00 -12.84
C ARG A 186 -8.75 -11.54 -11.91
N ILE A 187 -9.94 -12.11 -12.08
CA ILE A 187 -11.12 -11.80 -11.28
C ILE A 187 -11.57 -13.06 -10.55
N PHE A 188 -11.73 -12.93 -9.24
CA PHE A 188 -12.21 -13.98 -8.35
C PHE A 188 -13.54 -13.57 -7.72
N ASP A 189 -14.42 -14.55 -7.50
CA ASP A 189 -15.53 -14.46 -6.55
C ASP A 189 -15.00 -14.86 -5.16
N ILE A 190 -15.17 -13.97 -4.19
CA ILE A 190 -14.74 -14.10 -2.79
C ILE A 190 -15.94 -14.07 -1.81
N SER A 191 -17.15 -14.36 -2.28
CA SER A 191 -18.34 -14.51 -1.43
C SER A 191 -18.11 -15.55 -0.32
N ASP A 192 -17.44 -16.67 -0.66
CA ASP A 192 -16.82 -17.59 0.29
C ASP A 192 -15.31 -17.37 0.37
N LYS A 193 -14.89 -16.65 1.41
CA LYS A 193 -13.48 -16.29 1.68
C LYS A 193 -12.59 -17.50 1.95
N ALA A 194 -13.16 -18.64 2.37
CA ALA A 194 -12.41 -19.88 2.54
C ALA A 194 -12.15 -20.59 1.20
N ASN A 195 -12.97 -20.31 0.19
CA ASN A 195 -12.87 -20.93 -1.13
C ASN A 195 -13.03 -19.90 -2.26
N PRO A 196 -12.10 -18.93 -2.44
CA PRO A 196 -12.15 -18.01 -3.58
C PRO A 196 -12.21 -18.75 -4.93
N GLN A 197 -13.11 -18.32 -5.82
CA GLN A 197 -13.30 -18.96 -7.13
C GLN A 197 -12.77 -18.07 -8.25
N TYR A 198 -11.88 -18.60 -9.09
CA TYR A 198 -11.46 -17.91 -10.31
C TYR A 198 -12.63 -17.90 -11.30
N ILE A 199 -13.14 -16.73 -11.67
CA ILE A 199 -14.30 -16.62 -12.58
C ILE A 199 -13.97 -16.01 -13.94
N LYS A 200 -12.94 -15.17 -14.04
CA LYS A 200 -12.63 -14.44 -15.28
C LYS A 200 -11.18 -13.95 -15.32
N SER A 201 -10.66 -13.82 -16.53
CA SER A 201 -9.40 -13.18 -16.84
C SER A 201 -9.64 -12.11 -17.91
N VAL A 202 -8.92 -11.01 -17.85
CA VAL A 202 -8.94 -9.95 -18.87
C VAL A 202 -7.51 -9.62 -19.25
N ARG A 203 -7.15 -9.92 -20.51
CA ARG A 203 -5.83 -9.62 -21.05
C ARG A 203 -5.70 -8.11 -21.33
N THR A 204 -4.52 -7.56 -21.07
CA THR A 204 -4.14 -6.18 -21.42
C THR A 204 -2.81 -6.19 -22.19
N ASP A 205 -2.47 -5.07 -22.83
CA ASP A 205 -1.28 -4.98 -23.70
C ASP A 205 0.05 -5.03 -22.94
N CYS A 206 0.11 -4.63 -21.67
CA CYS A 206 1.33 -4.60 -20.86
C CYS A 206 1.09 -5.16 -19.45
N GLY A 207 0.17 -6.12 -19.32
CA GLY A 207 -0.23 -6.64 -18.02
C GLY A 207 -0.90 -5.59 -17.14
N SER A 208 -0.83 -5.83 -15.84
CA SER A 208 -1.30 -4.93 -14.79
C SER A 208 -0.22 -4.91 -13.73
N HIS A 209 0.48 -3.79 -13.60
CA HIS A 209 1.40 -3.54 -12.51
C HIS A 209 0.56 -3.30 -11.25
N THR A 210 -0.07 -2.13 -11.13
CA THR A 210 -1.14 -1.90 -10.15
C THR A 210 -2.50 -1.89 -10.86
N LEU A 211 -3.57 -1.91 -10.06
CA LEU A 211 -4.92 -1.66 -10.53
C LEU A 211 -5.68 -0.90 -9.45
N THR A 212 -6.59 -0.03 -9.89
CA THR A 212 -7.47 0.73 -8.99
C THR A 212 -8.88 0.77 -9.56
N LEU A 213 -9.88 0.81 -8.69
CA LEU A 213 -11.27 0.80 -9.08
C LEU A 213 -11.80 2.22 -9.26
N ALA A 214 -12.76 2.39 -10.16
CA ALA A 214 -13.52 3.62 -10.33
C ALA A 214 -15.00 3.25 -10.50
N PRO A 215 -15.70 2.87 -9.41
CA PRO A 215 -17.10 2.48 -9.48
C PRO A 215 -17.97 3.55 -10.15
N ASP A 216 -19.01 3.10 -10.86
CA ASP A 216 -20.00 4.01 -11.40
C ASP A 216 -20.90 4.58 -10.28
N LYS A 217 -21.60 5.68 -10.57
CA LYS A 217 -22.53 6.27 -9.61
C LYS A 217 -23.88 5.54 -9.56
N ALA A 218 -24.16 4.69 -10.55
CA ALA A 218 -25.41 3.95 -10.64
C ALA A 218 -25.40 2.67 -9.79
N GLY A 219 -24.23 2.21 -9.35
CA GLY A 219 -24.03 0.94 -8.67
C GLY A 219 -24.24 -0.27 -9.58
N THR A 220 -24.03 -0.12 -10.89
CA THR A 220 -24.28 -1.18 -11.88
C THR A 220 -23.00 -1.78 -12.44
N ASP A 221 -21.97 -0.95 -12.57
CA ASP A 221 -20.68 -1.31 -13.14
C ASP A 221 -19.56 -0.84 -12.21
N VAL A 222 -18.50 -1.66 -12.11
CA VAL A 222 -17.21 -1.20 -11.60
C VAL A 222 -16.20 -1.14 -12.74
N TYR A 223 -15.46 -0.04 -12.83
CA TYR A 223 -14.36 0.11 -13.77
C TYR A 223 -13.05 -0.20 -13.05
N VAL A 224 -12.15 -0.92 -13.71
CA VAL A 224 -10.78 -1.15 -13.25
C VAL A 224 -9.86 -0.34 -14.15
N TYR A 225 -9.18 0.64 -13.57
CA TYR A 225 -8.11 1.36 -14.23
C TYR A 225 -6.85 0.51 -14.04
N VAL A 226 -6.28 0.06 -15.15
CA VAL A 226 -5.08 -0.77 -15.16
C VAL A 226 -3.88 0.13 -15.38
N GLN A 227 -2.99 0.15 -14.38
CA GLN A 227 -1.71 0.84 -14.45
C GLN A 227 -0.66 -0.18 -14.91
N SER A 228 0.03 0.12 -15.99
CA SER A 228 1.11 -0.72 -16.51
C SER A 228 2.13 0.10 -17.26
N TYR A 229 3.35 -0.41 -17.31
CA TYR A 229 4.51 0.22 -17.91
C TYR A 229 5.51 -0.84 -18.41
N GLY A 230 6.71 -0.41 -18.79
CA GLY A 230 7.76 -1.30 -19.29
C GLY A 230 7.59 -1.74 -20.76
N PRO A 231 7.14 -0.87 -21.69
CA PRO A 231 7.02 -1.25 -23.09
C PRO A 231 8.37 -1.56 -23.74
N SER A 232 8.38 -2.52 -24.66
CA SER A 232 9.59 -2.94 -25.37
C SER A 232 9.37 -3.10 -26.87
N ASN A 233 10.30 -2.58 -27.68
CA ASN A 233 10.30 -2.79 -29.13
C ASN A 233 10.38 -4.28 -29.53
N GLY A 234 10.94 -5.12 -28.64
CA GLY A 234 11.05 -6.57 -28.83
C GLY A 234 9.82 -7.36 -28.37
N ALA A 235 8.88 -6.73 -27.66
CA ALA A 235 7.63 -7.38 -27.27
C ALA A 235 6.69 -7.54 -28.47
N PHE A 236 5.78 -8.51 -28.40
CA PHE A 236 4.74 -8.71 -29.41
C PHE A 236 3.57 -7.73 -29.20
N TYR A 237 3.09 -7.59 -27.95
CA TYR A 237 1.87 -6.84 -27.61
C TYR A 237 2.10 -5.59 -26.73
N CYS A 238 3.16 -5.52 -25.91
CA CYS A 238 3.53 -4.34 -25.10
C CYS A 238 4.59 -3.44 -25.79
N LYS A 239 4.23 -2.70 -26.85
CA LYS A 239 5.19 -1.89 -27.63
C LYS A 239 5.10 -0.38 -27.33
N PRO A 240 6.21 0.37 -27.42
CA PRO A 240 6.16 1.82 -27.36
C PRO A 240 5.40 2.43 -28.56
N PRO A 241 4.71 3.59 -28.37
CA PRO A 241 4.47 4.25 -27.09
C PRO A 241 3.40 3.53 -26.26
N HIS A 242 3.58 3.52 -24.94
CA HIS A 242 2.58 3.07 -23.96
C HIS A 242 2.25 4.23 -23.02
N ASP A 243 1.57 5.23 -23.56
CA ASP A 243 1.19 6.51 -22.93
C ASP A 243 -0.29 6.52 -22.49
N LYS A 244 -0.84 5.32 -22.28
CA LYS A 244 -2.26 5.05 -22.07
C LYS A 244 -2.48 4.25 -20.79
N ILE A 245 -3.72 4.23 -20.31
CA ILE A 245 -4.19 3.22 -19.36
C ILE A 245 -5.18 2.29 -20.07
N SER A 246 -5.33 1.06 -19.58
CA SER A 246 -6.43 0.20 -20.02
C SER A 246 -7.56 0.28 -19.00
N ILE A 247 -8.80 0.41 -19.47
CA ILE A 247 -9.99 0.49 -18.62
C ILE A 247 -10.83 -0.75 -18.86
N ILE A 248 -10.97 -1.58 -17.83
CA ILE A 248 -11.83 -2.76 -17.85
C ILE A 248 -13.17 -2.37 -17.24
N LYS A 249 -14.26 -2.67 -17.94
CA LYS A 249 -15.60 -2.55 -17.38
C LYS A 249 -16.06 -3.90 -16.86
N VAL A 250 -16.64 -3.93 -15.66
CA VAL A 250 -17.13 -5.14 -14.99
C VAL A 250 -18.58 -4.91 -14.59
N PRO A 251 -19.54 -5.46 -15.34
CA PRO A 251 -20.95 -5.45 -14.94
C PRO A 251 -21.15 -6.31 -13.70
N LEU A 252 -21.74 -5.75 -12.65
CA LEU A 252 -21.86 -6.43 -11.34
C LEU A 252 -22.84 -7.60 -11.36
N ASP A 253 -23.84 -7.57 -12.25
CA ASP A 253 -24.79 -8.67 -12.44
C ASP A 253 -24.23 -9.82 -13.30
N ASN A 254 -23.16 -9.56 -14.07
CA ASN A 254 -22.50 -10.53 -14.92
C ASN A 254 -20.99 -10.25 -15.04
N PRO A 255 -20.22 -10.49 -13.96
CA PRO A 255 -18.78 -10.16 -13.92
C PRO A 255 -17.96 -10.95 -14.95
N THR A 256 -18.44 -12.10 -15.42
CA THR A 256 -17.75 -12.91 -16.46
C THR A 256 -17.73 -12.23 -17.84
N SER A 257 -18.56 -11.20 -18.04
CA SER A 257 -18.56 -10.37 -19.25
C SER A 257 -17.50 -9.27 -19.25
N ALA A 258 -16.71 -9.14 -18.18
CA ALA A 258 -15.67 -8.12 -18.07
C ALA A 258 -14.72 -8.09 -19.28
N ALA A 259 -14.42 -6.88 -19.74
CA ALA A 259 -13.58 -6.64 -20.91
C ALA A 259 -12.94 -5.25 -20.86
N VAL A 260 -11.83 -5.06 -21.57
CA VAL A 260 -11.28 -3.73 -21.84
C VAL A 260 -12.26 -2.97 -22.73
N VAL A 261 -12.76 -1.83 -22.26
CA VAL A 261 -13.72 -0.97 -22.98
C VAL A 261 -13.08 0.28 -23.55
N ALA A 262 -12.00 0.77 -22.92
CA ALA A 262 -11.30 1.95 -23.35
C ALA A 262 -9.79 1.84 -23.10
N THR A 263 -9.01 2.54 -23.92
CA THR A 263 -7.55 2.68 -23.77
C THR A 263 -7.13 4.13 -23.98
N PRO A 264 -7.63 5.08 -23.15
CA PRO A 264 -7.37 6.49 -23.33
C PRO A 264 -5.88 6.78 -23.21
N VAL A 265 -5.37 7.56 -24.17
CA VAL A 265 -4.02 8.13 -24.11
C VAL A 265 -4.04 9.29 -23.13
N LEU A 266 -3.33 9.16 -22.01
CA LEU A 266 -3.27 10.18 -20.98
C LEU A 266 -2.31 11.32 -21.37
N PHE A 267 -1.24 11.00 -22.11
CA PHE A 267 -0.18 11.95 -22.47
C PHE A 267 -0.03 12.11 -24.00
N PRO A 268 -1.02 12.68 -24.70
CA PRO A 268 -0.98 12.80 -26.15
C PRO A 268 0.11 13.77 -26.62
N GLY A 269 0.89 13.37 -27.62
CA GLY A 269 1.89 14.25 -28.25
C GLY A 269 3.26 14.28 -27.57
N THR A 270 3.47 13.50 -26.50
CA THR A 270 4.81 13.14 -26.02
C THR A 270 5.38 12.04 -26.90
N THR A 271 5.52 12.30 -28.21
CA THR A 271 6.11 11.35 -29.16
C THR A 271 7.55 11.06 -28.77
N GLY A 272 7.78 9.99 -28.01
CA GLY A 272 9.12 9.55 -27.61
C GLY A 272 9.82 10.48 -26.61
N ASN A 273 9.10 11.20 -25.75
CA ASN A 273 9.77 11.85 -24.62
C ASN A 273 10.17 10.74 -23.64
N THR A 274 11.47 10.62 -23.38
CA THR A 274 12.12 9.46 -22.76
C THR A 274 11.76 9.21 -21.29
N SER A 275 10.78 9.92 -20.72
CA SER A 275 10.47 9.90 -19.28
C SER A 275 9.16 9.20 -18.89
N THR A 276 8.07 9.36 -19.66
CA THR A 276 6.71 8.98 -19.20
C THR A 276 6.13 7.85 -20.05
N SER A 277 6.16 6.62 -19.52
CA SER A 277 5.69 5.40 -20.20
C SER A 277 4.49 4.71 -19.53
N GLY A 278 3.63 5.52 -18.91
CA GLY A 278 2.44 5.06 -18.20
C GLY A 278 2.37 5.61 -16.78
N CYS A 279 1.28 5.30 -16.09
CA CYS A 279 1.15 5.52 -14.67
C CYS A 279 1.62 4.30 -13.89
N HIS A 280 2.37 4.52 -12.82
CA HIS A 280 2.76 3.48 -11.89
C HIS A 280 1.58 3.11 -10.98
N ASP A 281 0.96 4.12 -10.38
CA ASP A 281 -0.22 3.99 -9.54
C ASP A 281 -1.18 5.17 -9.83
N ILE A 282 -2.48 4.92 -9.70
CA ILE A 282 -3.53 5.92 -9.79
C ILE A 282 -4.45 5.73 -8.60
N THR A 283 -4.54 6.74 -7.75
CA THR A 283 -5.57 6.79 -6.70
C THR A 283 -6.81 7.49 -7.22
N THR A 284 -7.94 6.80 -7.25
CA THR A 284 -9.25 7.38 -7.57
C THR A 284 -9.92 7.90 -6.31
N TYR A 285 -10.71 8.95 -6.45
CA TYR A 285 -11.63 9.45 -5.44
C TYR A 285 -13.03 9.49 -6.09
N PRO A 286 -13.74 8.34 -6.16
CA PRO A 286 -14.95 8.20 -6.96
C PRO A 286 -16.08 9.17 -6.57
N GLU A 287 -16.21 9.51 -5.29
CA GLU A 287 -17.23 10.46 -4.82
C GLU A 287 -17.03 11.86 -5.40
N LEU A 288 -15.78 12.30 -5.55
CA LEU A 288 -15.43 13.62 -6.06
C LEU A 288 -15.22 13.66 -7.57
N ASP A 289 -15.32 12.52 -8.25
CA ASP A 289 -14.95 12.35 -9.66
C ASP A 289 -13.51 12.81 -9.97
N LEU A 290 -12.60 12.59 -9.03
CA LEU A 290 -11.19 12.93 -9.20
C LEU A 290 -10.32 11.66 -9.18
N ALA A 291 -9.15 11.73 -9.80
CA ALA A 291 -8.08 10.78 -9.58
C ALA A 291 -6.72 11.50 -9.58
N ALA A 292 -5.76 11.00 -8.81
CA ALA A 292 -4.38 11.46 -8.82
C ALA A 292 -3.50 10.31 -9.34
N GLY A 293 -2.73 10.58 -10.39
CA GLY A 293 -1.84 9.62 -11.02
C GLY A 293 -0.39 9.95 -10.76
N ALA A 294 0.38 8.95 -10.33
CA ALA A 294 1.83 9.02 -10.26
C ALA A 294 2.38 8.33 -11.51
N CYS A 295 2.78 9.12 -12.49
CA CYS A 295 3.03 8.64 -13.85
C CYS A 295 4.42 8.98 -14.32
N MET A 296 5.39 8.10 -14.01
CA MET A 296 6.76 8.08 -14.51
C MET A 296 7.26 9.45 -15.02
N GLY A 297 7.65 10.30 -14.09
CA GLY A 297 8.12 11.66 -14.36
C GLY A 297 7.08 12.76 -14.19
N ASP A 298 5.79 12.42 -14.07
CA ASP A 298 4.68 13.36 -13.93
C ASP A 298 3.76 12.98 -12.76
N GLY A 299 3.39 13.98 -11.95
CA GLY A 299 2.25 13.91 -11.05
C GLY A 299 1.04 14.55 -11.72
N VAL A 300 -0.08 13.84 -11.81
CA VAL A 300 -1.28 14.34 -12.51
C VAL A 300 -2.51 14.32 -11.62
N LEU A 301 -3.39 15.30 -11.83
CA LEU A 301 -4.76 15.31 -11.35
C LEU A 301 -5.68 15.12 -12.54
N MET A 302 -6.67 14.24 -12.41
CA MET A 302 -7.60 13.85 -13.45
C MET A 302 -9.04 14.08 -13.02
N ASP A 303 -9.87 14.54 -13.95
CA ASP A 303 -11.32 14.40 -13.90
C ASP A 303 -11.68 13.01 -14.42
N ILE A 304 -12.43 12.25 -13.62
CA ILE A 304 -12.88 10.90 -13.97
C ILE A 304 -14.40 10.80 -14.08
N SER A 305 -15.13 11.92 -14.12
CA SER A 305 -16.61 11.95 -14.16
C SER A 305 -17.21 11.06 -15.25
N ASP A 306 -16.51 10.93 -16.38
CA ASP A 306 -16.65 9.82 -17.31
C ASP A 306 -15.58 8.75 -17.03
N ARG A 307 -16.01 7.61 -16.50
CA ARG A 307 -15.12 6.51 -16.11
C ARG A 307 -14.41 5.85 -17.30
N GLU A 308 -14.89 6.04 -18.51
CA GLU A 308 -14.25 5.49 -19.72
C GLU A 308 -13.31 6.50 -20.39
N ASN A 309 -13.36 7.77 -19.98
CA ASN A 309 -12.60 8.86 -20.57
C ASN A 309 -12.05 9.84 -19.51
N PRO A 310 -11.08 9.40 -18.68
CA PRO A 310 -10.38 10.28 -17.74
C PRO A 310 -9.62 11.39 -18.48
N VAL A 311 -9.63 12.59 -17.91
CA VAL A 311 -9.00 13.78 -18.48
C VAL A 311 -8.04 14.39 -17.48
N ILE A 312 -6.78 14.60 -17.86
CA ILE A 312 -5.82 15.34 -17.04
C ILE A 312 -6.25 16.81 -16.97
N ILE A 313 -6.43 17.31 -15.75
CA ILE A 313 -6.79 18.71 -15.47
C ILE A 313 -5.63 19.51 -14.84
N SER A 314 -4.66 18.84 -14.21
CA SER A 314 -3.42 19.45 -13.73
C SER A 314 -2.26 18.47 -13.84
N GLN A 315 -1.07 18.98 -14.11
CA GLN A 315 0.15 18.19 -14.25
C GLN A 315 1.33 18.95 -13.62
N VAL A 316 2.16 18.24 -12.86
CA VAL A 316 3.36 18.78 -12.24
C VAL A 316 4.55 17.86 -12.49
N ARG A 317 5.74 18.44 -12.51
CA ARG A 317 7.02 17.73 -12.51
C ARG A 317 7.88 18.25 -11.39
N ASP A 318 8.72 17.38 -10.86
CA ASP A 318 9.60 17.69 -9.75
C ASP A 318 10.98 17.13 -10.07
N THR A 319 12.00 17.99 -10.08
CA THR A 319 13.38 17.59 -10.38
C THR A 319 14.02 16.74 -9.28
N ASN A 320 13.39 16.67 -8.10
CA ASN A 320 13.84 15.80 -7.01
C ASN A 320 13.21 14.40 -7.08
N PHE A 321 12.15 14.23 -7.87
CA PHE A 321 11.49 12.94 -8.06
C PHE A 321 12.15 12.19 -9.22
N ALA A 322 12.58 10.97 -8.94
CA ALA A 322 13.06 10.07 -9.98
C ALA A 322 11.95 9.12 -10.44
N PHE A 323 11.08 8.69 -9.52
CA PHE A 323 10.05 7.72 -9.81
C PHE A 323 8.75 8.06 -9.06
N TRP A 324 7.81 8.67 -9.78
CA TRP A 324 6.48 8.96 -9.24
C TRP A 324 5.74 7.65 -9.03
N HIS A 325 5.57 7.26 -7.76
CA HIS A 325 5.14 5.93 -7.39
C HIS A 325 3.66 5.86 -7.05
N SER A 326 3.19 6.66 -6.10
CA SER A 326 1.80 6.67 -5.65
C SER A 326 1.32 8.06 -5.24
N ALA A 327 0.01 8.18 -5.08
CA ALA A 327 -0.66 9.42 -4.69
C ALA A 327 -1.68 9.13 -3.57
N THR A 328 -1.94 10.09 -2.69
CA THR A 328 -2.99 9.95 -1.66
C THR A 328 -3.63 11.30 -1.42
N PHE A 329 -4.95 11.39 -1.53
CA PHE A 329 -5.67 12.61 -1.22
C PHE A 329 -5.81 12.75 0.30
N ASN A 330 -5.91 13.98 0.81
CA ASN A 330 -6.57 14.14 2.12
C ASN A 330 -8.08 13.86 2.00
N ASN A 331 -8.78 13.69 3.12
CA ASN A 331 -10.20 13.32 3.08
C ASN A 331 -11.07 14.36 2.37
N ALA A 332 -10.71 15.65 2.45
CA ALA A 332 -11.47 16.70 1.79
C ALA A 332 -11.23 16.78 0.27
N GLY A 333 -10.27 16.04 -0.28
CA GLY A 333 -9.88 16.15 -1.70
C GLY A 333 -9.26 17.51 -2.04
N THR A 334 -8.65 18.18 -1.06
CA THR A 334 -8.01 19.50 -1.21
C THR A 334 -6.49 19.45 -1.19
N LYS A 335 -5.91 18.28 -0.96
CA LYS A 335 -4.46 18.04 -0.96
C LYS A 335 -4.16 16.69 -1.59
N VAL A 336 -2.97 16.55 -2.15
CA VAL A 336 -2.41 15.27 -2.60
C VAL A 336 -0.98 15.15 -2.09
N ILE A 337 -0.66 13.99 -1.53
CA ILE A 337 0.70 13.56 -1.27
C ILE A 337 1.11 12.65 -2.41
N PHE A 338 2.18 13.00 -3.12
CA PHE A 338 2.84 12.12 -4.08
C PHE A 338 4.10 11.53 -3.48
N THR A 339 4.39 10.29 -3.84
CA THR A 339 5.51 9.51 -3.31
C THR A 339 6.59 9.33 -4.39
N ASP A 340 7.85 9.63 -4.06
CA ASP A 340 9.01 9.32 -4.91
C ASP A 340 9.67 8.01 -4.47
N GLU A 341 9.59 6.99 -5.31
CA GLU A 341 10.26 5.71 -5.10
C GLU A 341 11.62 5.66 -5.80
N LEU A 342 12.45 6.67 -5.54
CA LEU A 342 13.83 6.71 -6.00
C LEU A 342 14.54 5.37 -5.72
N GLY A 343 15.21 4.83 -6.75
CA GLY A 343 15.88 3.53 -6.65
C GLY A 343 14.96 2.32 -6.85
N GLY A 344 13.71 2.52 -7.28
CA GLY A 344 12.77 1.46 -7.70
C GLY A 344 12.52 0.43 -6.61
N GLY A 345 12.37 0.90 -5.37
CA GLY A 345 12.08 0.07 -4.19
C GLY A 345 13.24 -0.78 -3.68
N SER A 346 14.32 -0.95 -4.44
CA SER A 346 15.49 -1.77 -4.08
C SER A 346 16.71 -0.97 -3.59
N GLY A 347 16.67 0.35 -3.78
CA GLY A 347 17.72 1.28 -3.40
C GLY A 347 17.75 1.62 -1.91
N ALA A 348 18.95 1.89 -1.39
CA ALA A 348 19.17 2.33 -0.01
C ALA A 348 19.13 3.87 0.10
N ILE A 349 17.95 4.46 0.02
CA ILE A 349 17.78 5.92 -0.12
C ILE A 349 17.74 6.65 1.22
N CYS A 350 17.54 5.93 2.32
CA CYS A 350 17.55 6.49 3.68
C CYS A 350 18.96 6.49 4.29
N THR A 351 19.97 6.90 3.53
CA THR A 351 21.36 7.05 4.02
C THR A 351 21.76 8.53 4.02
N SER A 352 22.86 8.86 4.71
CA SER A 352 23.40 10.24 4.74
C SER A 352 23.85 10.77 3.38
N SER A 353 23.92 9.91 2.36
CA SER A 353 24.30 10.29 0.99
C SER A 353 23.17 10.96 0.22
N TYR A 354 21.92 10.82 0.66
CA TYR A 354 20.74 11.38 -0.01
C TYR A 354 20.15 12.54 0.79
N ARG A 355 19.67 13.56 0.08
CA ARG A 355 19.01 14.72 0.68
C ARG A 355 17.63 14.35 1.23
N THR A 356 17.09 15.21 2.09
CA THR A 356 15.75 15.05 2.69
C THR A 356 14.61 15.17 1.69
N ASN A 357 14.88 15.69 0.49
CA ASN A 357 13.89 15.83 -0.58
C ASN A 357 14.03 14.78 -1.69
N GLN A 358 14.88 13.76 -1.53
CA GLN A 358 15.07 12.67 -2.49
C GLN A 358 14.52 11.36 -1.93
N GLY A 359 13.75 10.60 -2.72
CA GLY A 359 13.04 9.42 -2.22
C GLY A 359 12.05 9.78 -1.11
N ALA A 360 11.39 10.92 -1.28
CA ALA A 360 10.57 11.59 -0.29
C ALA A 360 9.13 11.73 -0.79
N ASN A 361 8.21 12.04 0.11
CA ASN A 361 6.90 12.54 -0.27
C ASN A 361 7.00 14.02 -0.70
N ALA A 362 6.16 14.42 -1.65
CA ALA A 362 5.89 15.81 -1.98
C ALA A 362 4.40 16.12 -1.77
N ILE A 363 4.12 17.18 -1.03
CA ILE A 363 2.77 17.57 -0.63
C ILE A 363 2.33 18.76 -1.49
N TYR A 364 1.16 18.62 -2.11
CA TYR A 364 0.54 19.63 -2.96
C TYR A 364 -0.84 19.97 -2.40
N ASP A 365 -1.18 21.26 -2.39
CA ASP A 365 -2.57 21.69 -2.25
C ASP A 365 -3.24 21.66 -3.63
N ILE A 366 -4.53 21.33 -3.67
CA ILE A 366 -5.38 21.48 -4.84
C ILE A 366 -6.13 22.81 -4.69
N VAL A 367 -5.82 23.77 -5.54
CA VAL A 367 -6.53 25.07 -5.62
C VAL A 367 -7.41 25.10 -6.86
N GLY A 368 -8.33 26.06 -6.94
CA GLY A 368 -9.28 26.16 -8.06
C GLY A 368 -10.45 25.18 -7.96
N SER A 369 -11.19 25.01 -9.05
CA SER A 369 -12.41 24.18 -9.10
C SER A 369 -12.70 23.67 -10.51
N GLY A 370 -13.40 22.55 -10.62
CA GLY A 370 -13.74 21.96 -11.93
C GLY A 370 -12.47 21.62 -12.71
N ALA A 371 -12.42 22.04 -13.97
CA ALA A 371 -11.28 21.88 -14.85
C ALA A 371 -10.13 22.87 -14.56
N ASP A 372 -10.37 23.94 -13.80
CA ASP A 372 -9.35 24.95 -13.44
C ASP A 372 -8.61 24.58 -12.14
N ARG A 373 -8.66 23.31 -11.73
CA ARG A 373 -7.92 22.84 -10.54
C ARG A 373 -6.44 22.78 -10.85
N GLU A 374 -5.62 23.21 -9.89
CA GLU A 374 -4.16 23.21 -10.02
C GLU A 374 -3.50 22.60 -8.79
N LEU A 375 -2.43 21.83 -9.01
CA LEU A 375 -1.55 21.31 -7.96
C LEU A 375 -0.49 22.36 -7.59
N VAL A 376 -0.49 22.79 -6.33
CA VAL A 376 0.46 23.80 -5.80
C VAL A 376 1.36 23.17 -4.75
N PHE A 377 2.64 23.01 -5.10
CA PHE A 377 3.66 22.43 -4.21
C PHE A 377 3.78 23.21 -2.89
N LYS A 378 3.94 22.48 -1.77
CA LYS A 378 4.08 23.04 -0.43
C LYS A 378 5.37 22.63 0.27
N SER A 379 5.62 21.33 0.40
CA SER A 379 6.79 20.84 1.10
C SER A 379 7.12 19.40 0.71
N TYR A 380 8.30 18.94 1.15
CA TYR A 380 8.66 17.53 1.15
C TYR A 380 8.52 16.94 2.56
N TYR A 381 8.36 15.62 2.62
CA TYR A 381 8.51 14.85 3.85
C TYR A 381 9.33 13.58 3.57
N LYS A 382 10.36 13.35 4.38
CA LYS A 382 11.13 12.11 4.42
C LYS A 382 11.32 11.71 5.87
N ILE A 383 11.33 10.41 6.14
CA ILE A 383 11.60 9.92 7.48
C ILE A 383 12.97 10.44 7.99
N PRO A 384 13.08 10.81 9.27
CA PRO A 384 14.32 11.37 9.82
C PRO A 384 15.38 10.30 10.15
N ARG A 385 15.00 9.02 10.11
CA ARG A 385 15.87 7.88 10.43
C ARG A 385 16.82 7.57 9.28
N LEU A 386 18.03 7.14 9.63
CA LEU A 386 18.99 6.60 8.68
C LEU A 386 18.99 5.06 8.79
N ASN A 387 19.16 4.39 7.65
CA ASN A 387 19.36 2.96 7.52
C ASN A 387 20.75 2.67 6.93
N THR A 388 21.14 1.39 6.92
CA THR A 388 22.38 0.94 6.28
C THR A 388 22.27 0.95 4.75
N THR A 389 23.40 0.78 4.07
CA THR A 389 23.44 0.55 2.62
C THR A 389 22.95 -0.84 2.19
N LEU A 390 22.65 -1.73 3.15
CA LEU A 390 22.09 -3.07 2.90
C LEU A 390 20.56 -3.10 3.00
N GLU A 391 19.94 -2.00 3.44
CA GLU A 391 18.48 -1.85 3.55
C GLU A 391 17.94 -1.09 2.36
N ASN A 392 16.98 -1.67 1.65
CA ASN A 392 16.16 -0.89 0.75
C ASN A 392 15.22 -0.01 1.56
N CYS A 393 15.21 1.30 1.30
CA CYS A 393 14.39 2.25 2.03
C CYS A 393 14.09 3.44 1.15
N VAL A 394 12.80 3.71 0.97
CA VAL A 394 12.25 4.84 0.22
C VAL A 394 10.76 4.96 0.53
N ALA A 395 10.16 6.13 0.30
CA ALA A 395 8.73 6.35 0.52
C ALA A 395 7.88 5.38 -0.34
N HIS A 396 6.81 4.82 0.22
CA HIS A 396 5.94 3.87 -0.48
C HIS A 396 4.46 4.02 -0.03
N ASN A 397 3.62 3.00 -0.25
CA ASN A 397 2.17 3.08 -0.06
C ASN A 397 1.74 3.32 1.41
N GLY A 398 0.69 4.12 1.56
CA GLY A 398 0.11 4.50 2.84
C GLY A 398 -1.37 4.84 2.74
N SER A 399 -2.06 4.97 3.87
CA SER A 399 -3.47 5.35 3.92
C SER A 399 -3.76 6.41 4.97
N LEU A 400 -4.88 7.11 4.79
CA LEU A 400 -5.38 8.04 5.79
C LEU A 400 -5.81 7.31 7.06
N ILE A 401 -5.51 7.93 8.19
CA ILE A 401 -6.16 7.65 9.47
C ILE A 401 -7.30 8.67 9.60
N PRO A 402 -8.57 8.25 9.79
CA PRO A 402 -9.73 9.15 9.88
C PRO A 402 -9.80 9.90 11.22
N ALA A 403 -8.72 10.62 11.54
CA ALA A 403 -8.59 11.41 12.75
C ALA A 403 -9.50 12.65 12.68
N MET A 404 -10.21 12.92 13.77
CA MET A 404 -11.21 14.01 13.81
C MET A 404 -10.54 15.38 13.65
N GLY A 405 -10.80 16.03 12.51
CA GLY A 405 -10.32 17.39 12.23
C GLY A 405 -8.83 17.50 11.90
N ARG A 406 -8.20 16.41 11.47
CA ARG A 406 -6.78 16.36 11.09
C ARG A 406 -6.59 15.56 9.81
N ASP A 407 -5.54 15.90 9.07
CA ASP A 407 -5.05 15.09 7.97
C ASP A 407 -3.85 14.29 8.49
N ILE A 408 -4.07 13.02 8.82
CA ILE A 408 -3.02 12.10 9.29
C ILE A 408 -3.01 10.88 8.37
N MET A 409 -1.83 10.39 8.01
CA MET A 409 -1.67 9.13 7.30
C MET A 409 -0.66 8.22 8.01
N VAL A 410 -0.78 6.92 7.76
CA VAL A 410 0.27 5.93 8.02
C VAL A 410 0.85 5.47 6.69
N GLN A 411 2.15 5.25 6.61
CA GLN A 411 2.85 4.97 5.36
C GLN A 411 4.00 3.97 5.55
N ALA A 412 4.19 3.10 4.57
CA ALA A 412 5.33 2.22 4.44
C ALA A 412 6.56 2.94 3.85
N TRP A 413 7.75 2.53 4.31
CA TRP A 413 9.05 3.02 3.87
C TRP A 413 10.02 1.86 3.59
N TYR A 414 9.51 0.72 3.14
CA TYR A 414 10.27 -0.52 3.00
C TYR A 414 10.99 -0.90 4.31
N GLN A 415 12.31 -1.16 4.30
CA GLN A 415 13.06 -1.47 5.53
C GLN A 415 13.26 -0.26 6.44
N GLY A 416 12.94 0.98 5.98
CA GLY A 416 12.77 2.14 6.87
C GLY A 416 11.51 2.08 7.75
N GLY A 417 10.73 1.01 7.59
CA GLY A 417 9.60 0.67 8.42
C GLY A 417 8.34 1.46 8.08
N ILE A 418 7.68 1.92 9.13
CA ILE A 418 6.36 2.54 9.12
C ILE A 418 6.49 3.93 9.74
N SER A 419 5.88 4.92 9.09
CA SER A 419 5.81 6.30 9.57
C SER A 419 4.35 6.74 9.68
N VAL A 420 3.98 7.38 10.77
CA VAL A 420 2.68 8.05 10.93
C VAL A 420 2.91 9.56 10.87
N ILE A 421 2.26 10.22 9.93
CA ILE A 421 2.56 11.59 9.51
C ILE A 421 1.31 12.45 9.70
N ASP A 422 1.40 13.52 10.50
CA ASP A 422 0.39 14.59 10.52
C ASP A 422 0.79 15.64 9.48
N PHE A 423 -0.03 15.79 8.45
CA PHE A 423 0.14 16.74 7.35
C PHE A 423 -1.04 17.71 7.26
N THR A 424 -1.70 17.96 8.41
CA THR A 424 -2.76 18.95 8.53
C THR A 424 -2.29 20.33 8.04
N ASP A 425 -1.05 20.70 8.35
CA ASP A 425 -0.34 21.80 7.70
C ASP A 425 0.51 21.24 6.54
N SER A 426 0.06 21.48 5.30
CA SER A 426 0.76 21.01 4.09
C SER A 426 2.18 21.54 3.97
N ALA A 427 2.55 22.64 4.66
CA ALA A 427 3.89 23.22 4.60
C ALA A 427 4.84 22.65 5.66
N ASN A 428 4.30 22.01 6.71
CA ASN A 428 5.07 21.54 7.86
C ASN A 428 4.58 20.14 8.33
N PRO A 429 4.71 19.09 7.51
CA PRO A 429 4.37 17.73 7.90
C PRO A 429 5.27 17.25 9.04
N VAL A 430 4.70 16.52 10.00
CA VAL A 430 5.40 16.05 11.21
C VAL A 430 5.18 14.57 11.42
N GLU A 431 6.27 13.83 11.66
CA GLU A 431 6.17 12.44 12.12
C GLU A 431 5.68 12.38 13.56
N ILE A 432 4.63 11.60 13.82
CA ILE A 432 3.99 11.49 15.13
C ILE A 432 4.16 10.12 15.77
N ALA A 433 4.47 9.10 14.98
CA ALA A 433 4.86 7.77 15.43
C ALA A 433 5.69 7.09 14.34
N TYR A 434 6.53 6.13 14.74
CA TYR A 434 7.24 5.25 13.81
C TYR A 434 7.43 3.87 14.40
N TRP A 435 7.51 2.88 13.53
CA TRP A 435 7.91 1.52 13.87
C TRP A 435 8.80 0.99 12.77
N GLU A 436 9.97 0.45 13.09
CA GLU A 436 10.82 -0.22 12.11
C GLU A 436 11.47 -1.47 12.69
N ARG A 437 12.03 -2.25 11.77
CA ARG A 437 12.86 -3.40 12.04
C ARG A 437 14.19 -3.14 11.35
N GLY A 438 15.29 -3.33 12.06
CA GLY A 438 16.63 -3.23 11.49
C GLY A 438 16.84 -4.21 10.33
N PRO A 439 18.02 -4.15 9.68
CA PRO A 439 18.28 -4.83 8.42
C PRO A 439 17.94 -6.32 8.48
N LEU A 440 17.44 -6.87 7.38
CA LEU A 440 17.25 -8.32 7.25
C LEU A 440 18.58 -9.12 7.25
N SER A 441 19.69 -8.46 6.92
CA SER A 441 21.03 -9.06 6.91
C SER A 441 22.11 -7.99 7.03
N ASP A 442 23.18 -8.33 7.73
CA ASP A 442 24.41 -7.54 7.87
C ASP A 442 25.49 -7.89 6.82
N THR A 443 25.22 -8.86 5.95
CA THR A 443 26.21 -9.42 5.01
C THR A 443 25.76 -9.37 3.55
N ARG A 444 24.47 -9.22 3.28
CA ARG A 444 23.95 -9.04 1.90
C ARG A 444 22.71 -8.15 1.90
N ARG A 445 22.46 -7.51 0.76
CA ARG A 445 21.18 -6.83 0.52
C ARG A 445 20.07 -7.86 0.30
N ILE A 446 18.94 -7.66 0.94
CA ILE A 446 17.71 -8.44 0.77
C ILE A 446 16.57 -7.43 0.59
N LEU A 447 15.78 -7.56 -0.47
CA LEU A 447 14.58 -6.75 -0.63
C LEU A 447 13.58 -7.13 0.48
N GLY A 448 13.16 -6.14 1.25
CA GLY A 448 12.42 -6.36 2.49
C GLY A 448 11.63 -5.16 2.98
N GLY A 449 11.05 -5.33 4.17
CA GLY A 449 10.30 -4.29 4.86
C GLY A 449 8.86 -4.20 4.37
N ALA A 450 8.14 -3.19 4.87
CA ALA A 450 6.73 -2.99 4.57
C ALA A 450 6.54 -2.62 3.09
N TRP A 451 5.78 -3.43 2.33
CA TRP A 451 5.31 -3.04 0.99
C TRP A 451 4.23 -1.97 1.13
N SER A 452 3.09 -2.31 1.72
CA SER A 452 2.06 -1.33 2.06
C SER A 452 1.74 -1.33 3.55
N THR A 453 1.26 -0.20 4.06
CA THR A 453 0.86 -0.07 5.45
C THR A 453 -0.37 0.82 5.57
N TYR A 454 -1.46 0.25 6.07
CA TYR A 454 -2.77 0.89 6.06
C TYR A 454 -3.47 0.82 7.40
N TYR A 455 -4.17 1.90 7.75
CA TYR A 455 -5.15 1.90 8.83
C TYR A 455 -6.45 1.23 8.40
N HIS A 456 -6.94 0.31 9.21
CA HIS A 456 -8.29 -0.25 9.07
C HIS A 456 -8.91 -0.48 10.45
N ASN A 457 -10.06 0.14 10.70
CA ASN A 457 -10.93 -0.10 11.86
C ASN A 457 -10.24 -0.15 13.25
N GLY A 458 -9.22 0.68 13.45
CA GLY A 458 -8.55 0.88 14.75
C GLY A 458 -7.16 0.26 14.87
N TYR A 459 -6.70 -0.43 13.83
CA TYR A 459 -5.37 -1.05 13.77
C TYR A 459 -4.66 -0.66 12.48
N ILE A 460 -3.35 -0.85 12.48
CA ILE A 460 -2.51 -0.68 11.29
C ILE A 460 -2.11 -2.07 10.80
N TYR A 461 -2.27 -2.32 9.52
CA TYR A 461 -1.92 -3.58 8.87
C TYR A 461 -0.82 -3.33 7.85
N SER A 462 0.22 -4.15 7.88
CA SER A 462 1.35 -4.04 6.96
C SER A 462 1.63 -5.40 6.32
N ASN A 463 1.97 -5.38 5.03
CA ASN A 463 2.39 -6.59 4.31
C ASN A 463 3.90 -6.51 4.05
N ASP A 464 4.70 -7.00 5.00
CA ASP A 464 6.15 -7.03 4.87
C ASP A 464 6.56 -8.07 3.82
N ILE A 465 7.43 -7.66 2.89
CA ILE A 465 7.92 -8.43 1.75
C ILE A 465 8.49 -9.80 2.16
N GLN A 466 9.17 -9.86 3.32
CA GLN A 466 9.84 -11.05 3.82
C GLN A 466 9.29 -11.56 5.14
N LYS A 467 8.96 -10.68 6.08
CA LYS A 467 8.50 -11.03 7.43
C LYS A 467 7.02 -11.36 7.48
N GLY A 468 6.25 -11.11 6.42
CA GLY A 468 4.85 -11.54 6.34
C GLY A 468 3.86 -10.45 6.74
N PHE A 469 2.73 -10.87 7.28
CA PHE A 469 1.62 -9.98 7.61
C PHE A 469 1.74 -9.46 9.05
N ASP A 470 1.90 -8.15 9.20
CA ASP A 470 2.03 -7.46 10.48
C ASP A 470 0.74 -6.75 10.86
N VAL A 471 0.40 -6.83 12.15
CA VAL A 471 -0.66 -6.02 12.77
C VAL A 471 -0.05 -5.18 13.86
N LEU A 472 -0.21 -3.87 13.75
CA LEU A 472 0.29 -2.89 14.70
C LEU A 472 -0.87 -2.16 15.38
N LYS A 473 -0.64 -1.77 16.63
CA LYS A 473 -1.53 -0.93 17.41
C LYS A 473 -0.88 0.42 17.63
N LEU A 474 -1.59 1.48 17.26
CA LEU A 474 -1.23 2.87 17.54
C LEU A 474 -2.11 3.37 18.70
N ASP A 475 -1.48 3.78 19.79
CA ASP A 475 -2.13 4.47 20.91
C ASP A 475 -1.64 5.91 20.98
N ASP A 476 -2.23 6.76 20.15
CA ASP A 476 -1.94 8.19 20.12
C ASP A 476 -3.23 9.00 20.30
N PRO A 477 -3.29 9.95 21.25
CA PRO A 477 -4.47 10.78 21.44
C PRO A 477 -4.96 11.52 20.19
N ARG A 478 -4.06 11.80 19.23
CA ARG A 478 -4.39 12.47 17.96
C ARG A 478 -5.14 11.54 16.98
N THR A 479 -4.96 10.23 17.10
CA THR A 479 -5.50 9.23 16.16
C THR A 479 -6.52 8.29 16.79
N ASN A 480 -6.55 8.17 18.13
CA ASN A 480 -7.44 7.26 18.83
C ASN A 480 -8.92 7.46 18.47
N ASN A 481 -9.32 8.71 18.22
CA ASN A 481 -10.67 9.07 17.80
C ASN A 481 -11.07 8.52 16.42
N ALA A 482 -10.11 8.10 15.59
CA ALA A 482 -10.35 7.47 14.29
C ALA A 482 -11.15 6.16 14.41
N ARG A 483 -11.15 5.53 15.59
CA ARG A 483 -11.97 4.34 15.87
C ARG A 483 -13.47 4.62 15.80
N ALA A 484 -13.90 5.89 15.88
CA ALA A 484 -15.30 6.25 15.66
C ALA A 484 -15.74 6.12 14.19
N VAL A 485 -14.79 5.99 13.26
CA VAL A 485 -15.05 5.72 11.84
C VAL A 485 -14.66 4.27 11.55
N ALA A 486 -15.53 3.56 10.84
CA ALA A 486 -15.27 2.21 10.38
C ALA A 486 -15.57 2.09 8.89
N PHE A 487 -14.79 1.25 8.21
CA PHE A 487 -14.95 0.90 6.82
C PHE A 487 -15.44 -0.55 6.73
N ASP A 488 -16.53 -0.76 6.00
CA ASP A 488 -17.00 -2.11 5.66
C ASP A 488 -16.19 -2.69 4.49
N GLU A 489 -15.65 -1.83 3.64
CA GLU A 489 -14.77 -2.17 2.53
C GLU A 489 -13.75 -1.04 2.35
N LEU A 490 -12.49 -1.38 2.11
CA LEU A 490 -11.43 -0.41 1.86
C LEU A 490 -10.43 -0.97 0.85
N ASN A 491 -10.30 -0.28 -0.28
CA ASN A 491 -9.13 -0.31 -1.14
C ASN A 491 -8.53 1.09 -1.06
N VAL A 492 -7.27 1.22 -0.67
CA VAL A 492 -6.72 2.53 -0.30
C VAL A 492 -6.61 3.46 -1.50
N GLN A 493 -6.23 2.92 -2.66
CA GLN A 493 -6.14 3.64 -3.92
C GLN A 493 -7.52 3.92 -4.53
N THR A 494 -8.56 3.13 -4.20
CA THR A 494 -9.96 3.52 -4.47
C THR A 494 -10.47 4.29 -3.26
N GLN A 495 -9.91 5.48 -3.05
CA GLN A 495 -9.99 6.17 -1.77
C GLN A 495 -11.45 6.51 -1.42
N PRO A 496 -12.00 5.94 -0.32
CA PRO A 496 -13.32 6.34 0.15
C PRO A 496 -13.23 7.68 0.89
N SER A 497 -14.32 8.43 0.89
CA SER A 497 -14.48 9.50 1.88
C SER A 497 -14.88 8.89 3.23
N TYR A 498 -14.68 9.68 4.28
CA TYR A 498 -15.31 9.43 5.58
C TYR A 498 -15.88 10.72 6.16
N PRO A 499 -16.84 10.63 7.10
CA PRO A 499 -17.48 11.82 7.66
C PRO A 499 -16.47 12.79 8.29
N ALA A 500 -16.31 13.96 7.67
CA ALA A 500 -15.41 15.00 8.15
C ALA A 500 -16.09 15.85 9.23
N CYS A 501 -15.43 16.01 10.37
CA CYS A 501 -15.91 16.85 11.47
C CYS A 501 -15.94 18.33 11.05
N THR A 502 -17.13 18.92 11.00
CA THR A 502 -17.28 20.38 10.85
C THR A 502 -17.05 21.11 12.17
N THR A 503 -17.32 20.42 13.27
CA THR A 503 -17.12 20.92 14.65
C THR A 503 -16.53 19.80 15.49
N VAL A 504 -15.42 20.07 16.18
CA VAL A 504 -14.85 19.14 17.17
C VAL A 504 -15.00 19.75 18.57
N ILE A 505 -15.59 19.00 19.50
CA ILE A 505 -15.78 19.38 20.89
C ILE A 505 -14.96 18.43 21.75
N THR A 506 -14.04 19.00 22.54
CA THR A 506 -13.20 18.25 23.49
C THR A 506 -13.49 18.61 24.96
N ASN A 507 -14.33 19.62 25.18
CA ASN A 507 -14.60 20.19 26.49
C ASN A 507 -16.02 19.86 26.97
N ARG A 508 -16.33 20.33 28.19
CA ARG A 508 -17.68 20.20 28.77
C ARG A 508 -18.68 21.14 28.09
N VAL A 509 -19.84 20.60 27.71
CA VAL A 509 -21.03 21.33 27.24
C VAL A 509 -22.14 21.17 28.27
N ASN A 510 -22.74 22.28 28.72
CA ASN A 510 -23.89 22.28 29.63
C ASN A 510 -25.13 22.82 28.90
N GLY A 511 -26.29 22.23 29.17
CA GLY A 511 -27.57 22.64 28.57
C GLY A 511 -28.00 21.78 27.36
N GLY A 512 -27.29 20.69 27.09
CA GLY A 512 -27.52 19.82 25.93
C GLY A 512 -26.77 20.26 24.68
N LEU A 513 -26.94 19.50 23.60
CA LEU A 513 -26.31 19.71 22.29
C LEU A 513 -27.37 19.58 21.19
N ASP A 514 -27.44 20.55 20.29
CA ASP A 514 -28.37 20.54 19.15
C ASP A 514 -27.57 20.64 17.84
N VAL A 515 -27.38 19.50 17.18
CA VAL A 515 -26.62 19.37 15.93
C VAL A 515 -27.57 19.56 14.76
N LYS A 516 -27.56 20.77 14.20
CA LYS A 516 -28.51 21.17 13.15
C LYS A 516 -28.07 20.84 11.73
N SER A 517 -26.77 20.76 11.50
CA SER A 517 -26.14 20.54 10.19
C SER A 517 -24.68 20.15 10.36
N GLY A 518 -24.07 19.60 9.31
CA GLY A 518 -22.67 19.15 9.35
C GLY A 518 -22.48 17.97 10.29
N VAL A 519 -21.22 17.65 10.61
CA VAL A 519 -20.87 16.55 11.52
C VAL A 519 -20.22 17.15 12.77
N THR A 520 -20.89 16.97 13.91
CA THR A 520 -20.30 17.31 15.21
C THR A 520 -19.60 16.10 15.78
N CYS A 521 -18.34 16.28 16.17
CA CYS A 521 -17.49 15.26 16.72
C CYS A 521 -17.20 15.55 18.19
N LEU A 522 -17.46 14.58 19.06
CA LEU A 522 -17.14 14.62 20.48
C LEU A 522 -15.92 13.74 20.73
N ASP A 523 -14.82 14.33 21.17
CA ASP A 523 -13.56 13.62 21.42
C ASP A 523 -13.12 13.87 22.87
N GLY A 524 -13.31 12.88 23.75
CA GLY A 524 -13.04 13.05 25.18
C GLY A 524 -13.99 14.02 25.90
N ALA A 525 -15.11 14.40 25.28
CA ALA A 525 -15.98 15.47 25.75
C ALA A 525 -16.94 15.03 26.87
N SER A 526 -17.57 16.01 27.52
CA SER A 526 -18.67 15.76 28.46
C SER A 526 -19.88 16.61 28.11
N VAL A 527 -21.03 16.00 27.82
CA VAL A 527 -22.27 16.73 27.51
C VAL A 527 -23.28 16.53 28.63
N ASN A 528 -23.72 17.62 29.27
CA ASN A 528 -24.77 17.60 30.29
C ASN A 528 -26.07 18.16 29.71
N GLY A 529 -27.05 17.28 29.50
CA GLY A 529 -28.32 17.59 28.84
C GLY A 529 -28.55 16.73 27.60
N ALA A 530 -29.74 16.83 27.01
CA ALA A 530 -30.12 16.04 25.84
C ALA A 530 -29.29 16.43 24.60
N THR A 531 -28.94 15.44 23.78
CA THR A 531 -28.29 15.61 22.47
C THR A 531 -29.30 15.32 21.38
N LYS A 532 -29.51 16.27 20.47
CA LYS A 532 -30.41 16.14 19.32
C LYS A 532 -29.60 16.29 18.04
N VAL A 533 -29.85 15.40 17.08
CA VAL A 533 -29.24 15.43 15.75
C VAL A 533 -30.36 15.55 14.72
N ALA A 534 -30.31 16.63 13.94
CA ALA A 534 -31.28 16.88 12.88
C ALA A 534 -31.08 15.91 11.69
N PRO A 535 -32.13 15.68 10.87
CA PRO A 535 -32.01 14.94 9.62
C PRO A 535 -30.87 15.46 8.75
N GLY A 536 -30.07 14.56 8.18
CA GLY A 536 -28.89 14.88 7.35
C GLY A 536 -27.68 15.41 8.12
N ALA A 537 -27.78 15.69 9.42
CA ALA A 537 -26.62 16.03 10.25
C ALA A 537 -25.94 14.76 10.79
N GLY A 538 -24.68 14.89 11.22
CA GLY A 538 -23.87 13.79 11.72
C GLY A 538 -23.38 14.00 13.16
N LEU A 539 -23.20 12.90 13.89
CA LEU A 539 -22.65 12.89 15.24
C LEU A 539 -21.66 11.74 15.41
N LEU A 540 -20.37 12.06 15.58
CA LEU A 540 -19.35 11.07 15.96
C LEU A 540 -18.96 11.29 17.41
N ILE A 541 -18.91 10.22 18.20
CA ILE A 541 -18.64 10.29 19.63
C ILE A 541 -17.57 9.26 19.96
N PHE A 542 -16.46 9.76 20.49
CA PHE A 542 -15.34 8.95 20.93
C PHE A 542 -14.97 9.30 22.38
N ASN A 543 -14.77 8.27 23.21
CA ASN A 543 -14.28 8.39 24.59
C ASN A 543 -14.98 9.49 25.43
N SER A 544 -16.29 9.68 25.22
CA SER A 544 -17.02 10.83 25.75
C SER A 544 -18.09 10.42 26.76
N ASN A 545 -18.48 11.35 27.63
CA ASN A 545 -19.49 11.16 28.66
C ASN A 545 -20.74 12.01 28.38
N LEU A 546 -21.86 11.38 28.05
CA LEU A 546 -23.12 12.05 27.77
C LEU A 546 -24.11 11.81 28.92
N ASN A 547 -24.44 12.87 29.65
CA ASN A 547 -25.41 12.89 30.74
C ASN A 547 -26.76 13.43 30.24
N GLY A 548 -27.41 12.66 29.38
CA GLY A 548 -28.69 12.97 28.77
C GLY A 548 -29.03 11.96 27.66
N SER A 549 -30.27 12.02 27.15
CA SER A 549 -30.67 11.19 26.01
C SER A 549 -30.07 11.70 24.70
N ILE A 550 -29.82 10.78 23.76
CA ILE A 550 -29.43 11.09 22.38
C ILE A 550 -30.65 10.78 21.50
N THR A 551 -31.04 11.72 20.65
CA THR A 551 -32.09 11.53 19.66
C THR A 551 -31.59 11.97 18.29
N ALA A 552 -31.60 11.04 17.35
CA ALA A 552 -31.28 11.27 15.95
C ALA A 552 -32.34 10.58 15.10
N THR A 553 -32.85 11.25 14.09
CA THR A 553 -33.80 10.64 13.13
C THR A 553 -33.39 11.11 11.76
N ASP A 554 -33.20 10.17 10.84
CA ASP A 554 -32.69 10.42 9.49
C ASP A 554 -31.35 11.18 9.47
N ALA A 555 -30.52 10.98 10.50
CA ALA A 555 -29.17 11.54 10.57
C ALA A 555 -28.28 10.90 9.50
N ALA A 556 -27.33 11.66 8.95
CA ALA A 556 -26.42 11.16 7.92
C ALA A 556 -25.45 10.11 8.49
N VAL A 557 -24.99 10.30 9.73
CA VAL A 557 -24.15 9.34 10.45
C VAL A 557 -24.29 9.54 11.95
N VAL A 558 -24.37 8.44 12.70
CA VAL A 558 -24.21 8.46 14.16
C VAL A 558 -23.31 7.31 14.56
N SER A 559 -22.16 7.63 15.15
CA SER A 559 -21.22 6.62 15.67
C SER A 559 -20.87 6.94 17.11
N ILE A 560 -21.03 5.96 18.00
CA ILE A 560 -20.77 6.09 19.44
C ILE A 560 -19.80 4.98 19.84
N VAL A 561 -18.55 5.37 20.11
CA VAL A 561 -17.45 4.45 20.36
C VAL A 561 -16.76 4.78 21.68
N GLU A 562 -16.44 3.75 22.46
CA GLU A 562 -15.68 3.85 23.72
C GLU A 562 -16.26 4.86 24.72
N SER A 563 -17.57 5.08 24.70
CA SER A 563 -18.21 6.19 25.38
C SER A 563 -19.17 5.72 26.48
N LYS A 564 -19.68 6.68 27.27
CA LYS A 564 -20.70 6.43 28.28
C LYS A 564 -21.90 7.35 28.07
N VAL A 565 -23.08 6.76 27.94
CA VAL A 565 -24.35 7.50 27.80
C VAL A 565 -25.23 7.21 29.01
N ASN A 566 -25.41 8.21 29.88
CA ASN A 566 -26.34 8.19 31.01
C ASN A 566 -27.71 8.71 30.59
N GLY A 567 -28.34 8.01 29.64
CA GLY A 567 -29.62 8.34 29.04
C GLY A 567 -29.99 7.33 27.96
N SER A 568 -31.17 7.49 27.35
CA SER A 568 -31.60 6.63 26.24
C SER A 568 -31.02 7.11 24.91
N VAL A 569 -30.70 6.18 24.01
CA VAL A 569 -30.27 6.44 22.63
C VAL A 569 -31.40 6.02 21.69
N ASN A 570 -31.94 6.98 20.95
CA ASN A 570 -32.89 6.75 19.88
C ASN A 570 -32.32 7.33 18.58
N ALA A 571 -31.58 6.50 17.84
CA ALA A 571 -30.84 6.89 16.65
C ALA A 571 -30.82 5.72 15.65
N PRO A 572 -31.91 5.51 14.88
CA PRO A 572 -31.94 4.47 13.86
C PRO A 572 -30.77 4.59 12.88
N GLY A 573 -30.07 3.48 12.61
CA GLY A 573 -28.87 3.41 11.78
C GLY A 573 -27.56 3.72 12.53
N ALA A 574 -27.60 4.00 13.84
CA ALA A 574 -26.39 4.33 14.58
C ALA A 574 -25.50 3.11 14.87
N THR A 575 -24.19 3.32 14.79
CA THR A 575 -23.20 2.36 15.31
C THR A 575 -22.92 2.65 16.78
N VAL A 576 -23.02 1.63 17.64
CA VAL A 576 -22.65 1.71 19.05
C VAL A 576 -21.68 0.58 19.37
N ARG A 577 -20.41 0.92 19.66
CA ARG A 577 -19.35 -0.04 19.93
C ARG A 577 -18.61 0.32 21.22
N ASP A 578 -18.29 -0.67 22.04
CA ASP A 578 -17.56 -0.51 23.31
C ASP A 578 -18.09 0.61 24.22
N THR A 579 -19.40 0.88 24.13
CA THR A 579 -20.06 2.01 24.78
C THR A 579 -21.06 1.52 25.80
N LYS A 580 -21.00 2.08 27.02
CA LYS A 580 -21.97 1.80 28.07
C LYS A 580 -23.16 2.75 27.99
N VAL A 581 -24.35 2.22 27.70
CA VAL A 581 -25.62 2.98 27.70
C VAL A 581 -26.47 2.61 28.93
N ASN A 582 -26.75 3.58 29.79
CA ASN A 582 -27.63 3.45 30.96
C ASN A 582 -29.03 3.98 30.64
N GLY A 583 -29.69 3.36 29.66
CA GLY A 583 -31.02 3.72 29.14
C GLY A 583 -31.48 2.75 28.05
N SER A 584 -32.59 3.04 27.38
CA SER A 584 -33.00 2.24 26.21
C SER A 584 -32.14 2.56 24.99
N VAL A 585 -31.91 1.57 24.14
CA VAL A 585 -31.19 1.70 22.87
C VAL A 585 -32.15 1.32 21.75
N LYS A 586 -32.37 2.25 20.82
CA LYS A 586 -33.08 2.03 19.56
C LYS A 586 -32.20 2.54 18.43
N ILE A 587 -31.57 1.60 17.74
CA ILE A 587 -30.66 1.80 16.60
C ILE A 587 -31.19 1.08 15.37
#